data_AF-A0AAJ3DII0-F1
#
_entry.id   AF-A0AAJ3DII0-F1
#
_cell.length_a   1.000
_cell.length_b   1.000
_cell.length_c   1.000
_cell.angle_alpha   90.00
_cell.angle_beta   90.00
_cell.angle_gamma   90.00
#
_symmetry.space_group_name_H-M   'P 1'
#
loop_
_entity.id
_entity.type
_entity.pdbx_description
1 polymer ?
#
loop_
_entity_poly.entity_id
_entity_poly.type
_entity_poly.pdbx_seq_one_letter_code
_entity_poly.pdbx_strand_id
1 'polypeptide(L)'
;MSAQDIGAATALWYPRTAGDTAAVWLALLILVSAYVVLRQVGVSDGGAGFWAPAAAAVVALLQVWRGARDGEAPSVQRLRRAAFARRVLTLAILTYLGTSLVAGAVGGFVPVIPPGGSPDHAIAVGVRLATTVGLPVSLILIGGLGRLSATWLTVRRPFRWLGLISAVPALVSLALHPIAVAFSANHGTTPPRGLAETAPRTAVVTVLIFCALALGNLNGRASLRRRAARTDGAHLRSPGAVDAGEATGPNARPS
;
A
#
# COMPACT_ATOMS: atom_id res chain seq x y z
N MET A 1 -9.58 15.18 -19.90
CA MET A 1 -9.90 14.02 -19.04
C MET A 1 -11.38 13.79 -19.16
N SER A 2 -11.81 12.64 -19.69
CA SER A 2 -13.23 12.37 -19.94
C SER A 2 -13.93 11.93 -18.66
N ALA A 3 -15.26 12.11 -18.57
CA ALA A 3 -16.06 11.62 -17.44
C ALA A 3 -15.97 10.07 -17.29
N GLN A 4 -15.65 9.36 -18.37
CA GLN A 4 -15.38 7.92 -18.38
C GLN A 4 -14.08 7.55 -17.63
N ASP A 5 -13.04 8.41 -17.69
CA ASP A 5 -11.79 8.19 -16.96
C ASP A 5 -11.99 8.34 -15.43
N ILE A 6 -12.91 9.22 -15.02
CA ILE A 6 -13.26 9.45 -13.61
C ILE A 6 -14.14 8.31 -13.08
N GLY A 7 -15.05 7.78 -13.90
CA GLY A 7 -15.87 6.60 -13.57
C GLY A 7 -15.02 5.32 -13.41
N ALA A 8 -14.01 5.13 -14.25
CA ALA A 8 -13.07 4.01 -14.12
C ALA A 8 -12.18 4.12 -12.87
N ALA A 9 -11.80 5.35 -12.49
CA ALA A 9 -11.02 5.62 -11.29
C ALA A 9 -11.83 5.37 -10.00
N THR A 10 -13.10 5.76 -9.95
CA THR A 10 -13.97 5.56 -8.78
C THR A 10 -14.37 4.09 -8.58
N ALA A 11 -14.59 3.33 -9.65
CA ALA A 11 -14.81 1.88 -9.59
C ALA A 11 -13.56 1.07 -9.15
N LEU A 12 -12.40 1.71 -9.08
CA LEU A 12 -11.16 1.13 -8.57
C LEU A 12 -11.07 1.18 -7.04
N TRP A 13 -11.84 2.05 -6.37
CA TRP A 13 -11.81 2.24 -4.92
C TRP A 13 -12.74 1.32 -4.14
N TYR A 14 -13.79 0.77 -4.75
CA TYR A 14 -14.68 -0.19 -4.09
C TYR A 14 -14.19 -1.64 -4.26
N PRO A 15 -13.92 -2.38 -3.17
CA PRO A 15 -13.55 -3.79 -3.25
C PRO A 15 -14.80 -4.63 -3.59
N ARG A 16 -14.84 -5.24 -4.77
CA ARG A 16 -15.99 -6.05 -5.23
C ARG A 16 -15.82 -7.55 -5.06
N THR A 17 -14.77 -8.01 -4.38
CA THR A 17 -14.53 -9.45 -4.11
C THR A 17 -13.97 -9.66 -2.70
N ALA A 18 -14.68 -10.45 -1.89
CA ALA A 18 -14.38 -10.71 -0.48
C ALA A 18 -13.02 -11.43 -0.24
N GLY A 19 -12.47 -12.10 -1.24
CA GLY A 19 -11.19 -12.82 -1.14
C GLY A 19 -9.93 -11.96 -1.26
N ASP A 20 -9.99 -10.84 -2.01
CA ASP A 20 -8.79 -10.05 -2.32
C ASP A 20 -8.41 -9.08 -1.19
N THR A 21 -9.39 -8.62 -0.41
CA THR A 21 -9.15 -7.74 0.75
C THR A 21 -8.76 -8.52 2.02
N ALA A 22 -9.04 -9.83 2.05
CA ALA A 22 -8.84 -10.67 3.23
C ALA A 22 -7.39 -10.66 3.76
N ALA A 23 -6.38 -10.58 2.88
CA ALA A 23 -4.98 -10.61 3.30
C ALA A 23 -4.54 -9.33 4.04
N VAL A 24 -4.97 -8.15 3.57
CA VAL A 24 -4.70 -6.87 4.26
C VAL A 24 -5.50 -6.81 5.55
N TRP A 25 -6.78 -7.21 5.52
CA TRP A 25 -7.61 -7.28 6.72
C TRP A 25 -7.05 -8.23 7.78
N LEU A 26 -6.53 -9.40 7.38
CA LEU A 26 -5.89 -10.35 8.30
C LEU A 26 -4.67 -9.72 8.98
N ALA A 27 -3.80 -9.03 8.22
CA ALA A 27 -2.64 -8.34 8.79
C ALA A 27 -3.05 -7.23 9.76
N LEU A 28 -4.12 -6.49 9.45
CA LEU A 28 -4.70 -5.47 10.34
C LEU A 28 -5.31 -6.09 11.61
N LEU A 29 -6.01 -7.21 11.47
CA LEU A 29 -6.60 -7.94 12.59
C LEU A 29 -5.52 -8.43 13.53
N ILE A 30 -4.43 -9.00 13.00
CA ILE A 30 -3.26 -9.44 13.77
C ILE A 30 -2.58 -8.27 14.45
N LEU A 31 -2.38 -7.15 13.74
CA LEU A 31 -1.81 -5.94 14.32
C LEU A 31 -2.61 -5.46 15.54
N VAL A 32 -3.93 -5.29 15.39
CA VAL A 32 -4.76 -4.75 16.47
C VAL A 32 -4.92 -5.76 17.60
N SER A 33 -5.17 -7.03 17.29
CA SER A 33 -5.31 -8.08 18.30
C SER A 33 -4.02 -8.33 19.07
N ALA A 34 -2.87 -8.42 18.39
CA ALA A 34 -1.57 -8.58 19.06
C ALA A 34 -1.29 -7.39 19.98
N TYR A 35 -1.60 -6.17 19.54
CA TYR A 35 -1.44 -4.98 20.39
C TYR A 35 -2.29 -5.07 21.65
N VAL A 36 -3.59 -5.39 21.50
CA VAL A 36 -4.53 -5.50 22.64
C VAL A 36 -4.12 -6.62 23.59
N VAL A 37 -3.77 -7.80 23.07
CA VAL A 37 -3.36 -8.96 23.88
C VAL A 37 -2.07 -8.65 24.66
N LEU A 38 -1.05 -8.08 24.01
CA LEU A 38 0.20 -7.72 24.68
C LEU A 38 -0.05 -6.69 25.79
N ARG A 39 -0.95 -5.72 25.55
CA ARG A 39 -1.36 -4.75 26.56
C ARG A 39 -2.09 -5.40 27.74
N GLN A 40 -2.94 -6.39 27.49
CA GLN A 40 -3.65 -7.14 28.54
C GLN A 40 -2.70 -7.99 29.40
N VAL A 41 -1.62 -8.52 28.82
CA VAL A 41 -0.59 -9.29 29.54
C VAL A 41 0.43 -8.38 30.26
N GLY A 42 0.24 -7.06 30.21
CA GLY A 42 1.06 -6.09 30.96
C GLY A 42 2.30 -5.58 30.23
N VAL A 43 2.42 -5.83 28.91
CA VAL A 43 3.53 -5.27 28.12
C VAL A 43 3.37 -3.74 28.00
N SER A 44 4.48 -3.02 28.17
CA SER A 44 4.51 -1.56 28.06
C SER A 44 4.02 -1.09 26.67
N ASP A 45 3.48 0.14 26.59
CA ASP A 45 2.96 0.69 25.33
C ASP A 45 4.03 0.71 24.23
N GLY A 46 5.29 1.00 24.60
CA GLY A 46 6.44 0.94 23.69
C GLY A 46 6.73 -0.47 23.19
N GLY A 47 6.70 -1.47 24.07
CA GLY A 47 6.90 -2.87 23.70
C GLY A 47 5.77 -3.42 22.83
N ALA A 48 4.51 -3.20 23.23
CA ALA A 48 3.35 -3.61 22.44
C ALA A 48 3.33 -2.92 21.07
N GLY A 49 3.66 -1.63 21.02
CA GLY A 49 3.77 -0.84 19.79
C GLY A 49 4.94 -1.21 18.87
N PHE A 50 5.83 -2.10 19.31
CA PHE A 50 6.90 -2.71 18.51
C PHE A 50 6.53 -4.11 18.04
N TRP A 51 6.09 -4.98 18.96
CA TRP A 51 5.79 -6.38 18.68
C TRP A 51 4.54 -6.58 17.81
N ALA A 52 3.51 -5.75 17.98
CA ALA A 52 2.29 -5.87 17.18
C ALA A 52 2.55 -5.60 15.68
N PRO A 53 3.25 -4.51 15.29
CA PRO A 53 3.72 -4.35 13.91
C PRO A 53 4.61 -5.51 13.43
N ALA A 54 5.50 -6.04 14.27
CA ALA A 54 6.38 -7.14 13.88
C ALA A 54 5.60 -8.42 13.54
N ALA A 55 4.63 -8.79 14.36
CA ALA A 55 3.75 -9.94 14.11
C ALA A 55 2.96 -9.77 12.81
N ALA A 56 2.38 -8.59 12.60
CA ALA A 56 1.67 -8.27 11.37
C ALA A 56 2.59 -8.31 10.13
N ALA A 57 3.84 -7.85 10.27
CA ALA A 57 4.83 -7.85 9.19
C ALA A 57 5.16 -9.27 8.74
N VAL A 58 5.36 -10.20 9.68
CA VAL A 58 5.62 -11.61 9.39
C VAL A 58 4.47 -12.22 8.59
N VAL A 59 3.24 -12.02 9.03
CA VAL A 59 2.07 -12.58 8.31
C VAL A 59 1.90 -11.92 6.94
N ALA A 60 2.04 -10.60 6.85
CA ALA A 60 1.95 -9.91 5.58
C ALA A 60 3.04 -10.37 4.59
N LEU A 61 4.26 -10.59 5.07
CA LEU A 61 5.37 -11.10 4.25
C LEU A 61 5.10 -12.52 3.75
N LEU A 62 4.56 -13.40 4.59
CA LEU A 62 4.15 -14.75 4.18
C LEU A 62 3.06 -14.69 3.09
N GLN A 63 2.11 -13.76 3.20
CA GLN A 63 1.07 -13.57 2.18
C GLN A 63 1.63 -13.04 0.86
N VAL A 64 2.57 -12.08 0.92
CA VAL A 64 3.30 -11.61 -0.27
C VAL A 64 4.07 -12.75 -0.92
N TRP A 65 4.77 -13.57 -0.12
CA TRP A 65 5.55 -14.70 -0.62
C TRP A 65 4.67 -15.76 -1.31
N ARG A 66 3.53 -16.12 -0.70
CA ARG A 66 2.54 -17.02 -1.30
C ARG A 66 2.01 -16.44 -2.62
N GLY A 67 1.51 -15.21 -2.61
CA GLY A 67 0.98 -14.58 -3.81
C GLY A 67 2.03 -14.33 -4.92
N ALA A 68 3.30 -14.20 -4.56
CA ALA A 68 4.40 -14.09 -5.51
C ALA A 68 4.78 -15.43 -6.15
N ARG A 69 4.59 -16.56 -5.46
CA ARG A 69 4.84 -17.90 -6.03
C ARG A 69 3.83 -18.29 -7.10
N ASP A 70 2.58 -17.86 -6.94
CA ASP A 70 1.49 -18.20 -7.85
C ASP A 70 1.42 -17.25 -9.08
N GLY A 71 2.32 -16.26 -9.16
CA GLY A 71 2.26 -15.20 -10.15
C GLY A 71 3.13 -15.44 -11.39
N GLU A 72 2.51 -15.68 -12.55
CA GLU A 72 3.22 -15.66 -13.84
C GLU A 72 3.84 -14.29 -14.16
N ALA A 73 4.99 -14.32 -14.84
CA ALA A 73 5.73 -13.11 -15.22
C ALA A 73 4.94 -12.25 -16.23
N PRO A 74 4.76 -10.93 -16.00
CA PRO A 74 4.05 -10.07 -16.93
C PRO A 74 4.77 -9.93 -18.28
N SER A 75 3.99 -9.74 -19.35
CA SER A 75 4.50 -9.27 -20.64
C SER A 75 5.11 -7.87 -20.47
N VAL A 76 6.34 -7.69 -20.96
CA VAL A 76 7.13 -6.49 -20.75
C VAL A 76 6.68 -5.40 -21.71
N GLN A 77 6.04 -4.34 -21.19
CA GLN A 77 5.88 -3.10 -21.96
C GLN A 77 7.12 -2.24 -21.73
N ARG A 78 7.93 -2.00 -22.78
CA ARG A 78 9.12 -1.13 -22.70
C ARG A 78 8.68 0.33 -22.53
N LEU A 79 8.46 0.75 -21.30
CA LEU A 79 8.22 2.15 -20.97
C LEU A 79 9.52 2.96 -21.08
N ARG A 80 9.44 4.16 -21.66
CA ARG A 80 10.55 5.12 -21.73
C ARG A 80 11.01 5.46 -20.30
N ARG A 81 12.32 5.34 -20.04
CA ARG A 81 12.93 5.45 -18.67
C ARG A 81 12.47 6.68 -17.88
N ALA A 82 12.35 7.84 -18.54
CA ALA A 82 11.92 9.08 -17.90
C ALA A 82 10.47 9.04 -17.37
N ALA A 83 9.54 8.42 -18.11
CA ALA A 83 8.15 8.28 -17.67
C ALA A 83 8.02 7.30 -16.50
N PHE A 84 8.83 6.23 -16.53
CA PHE A 84 8.90 5.26 -15.43
C PHE A 84 9.43 5.89 -14.14
N ALA A 85 10.54 6.65 -14.22
CA ALA A 85 11.11 7.34 -13.06
C ALA A 85 10.10 8.31 -12.42
N ARG A 86 9.36 9.08 -13.24
CA ARG A 86 8.30 9.96 -12.73
C ARG A 86 7.21 9.18 -11.99
N ARG A 87 6.74 8.05 -12.52
CA ARG A 87 5.71 7.23 -11.85
C ARG A 87 6.19 6.66 -10.52
N VAL A 88 7.43 6.17 -10.45
CA VAL A 88 8.04 5.69 -9.20
C VAL A 88 8.15 6.84 -8.19
N LEU A 89 8.62 8.02 -8.63
CA LEU A 89 8.71 9.20 -7.78
C LEU A 89 7.34 9.65 -7.28
N THR A 90 6.32 9.69 -8.14
CA THR A 90 4.95 10.02 -7.75
C THR A 90 4.42 9.04 -6.70
N LEU A 91 4.64 7.74 -6.87
CA LEU A 91 4.22 6.73 -5.88
C LEU A 91 4.97 6.89 -4.55
N ALA A 92 6.26 7.21 -4.57
CA ALA A 92 7.04 7.52 -3.36
C ALA A 92 6.50 8.75 -2.63
N ILE A 93 6.24 9.83 -3.36
CA ILE A 93 5.67 11.07 -2.81
C ILE A 93 4.28 10.80 -2.23
N LEU A 94 3.40 10.09 -2.94
CA LEU A 94 2.06 9.76 -2.46
C LEU A 94 2.10 8.86 -1.21
N THR A 95 3.03 7.91 -1.16
CA THR A 95 3.22 7.05 0.01
C THR A 95 3.63 7.90 1.22
N TYR A 96 4.62 8.78 1.04
CA TYR A 96 5.09 9.68 2.09
C TYR A 96 4.01 10.67 2.56
N LEU A 97 3.31 11.32 1.63
CA LEU A 97 2.22 12.25 1.93
C LEU A 97 1.08 11.55 2.66
N GLY A 98 0.68 10.35 2.21
CA GLY A 98 -0.35 9.57 2.86
C GLY A 98 0.01 9.22 4.31
N THR A 99 1.23 8.72 4.54
CA THR A 99 1.69 8.41 5.90
C THR A 99 1.83 9.67 6.77
N SER A 100 2.29 10.78 6.19
CA SER A 100 2.49 12.04 6.92
C SER A 100 1.16 12.69 7.32
N LEU A 101 0.16 12.65 6.43
CA LEU A 101 -1.17 13.19 6.70
C LEU A 101 -1.86 12.41 7.80
N VAL A 102 -1.78 11.08 7.77
CA VAL A 102 -2.33 10.23 8.84
C VAL A 102 -1.58 10.45 10.16
N ALA A 103 -0.25 10.55 10.12
CA ALA A 103 0.56 10.83 11.31
C ALA A 103 0.22 12.21 11.91
N GLY A 104 0.06 13.24 11.08
CA GLY A 104 -0.35 14.58 11.51
C GLY A 104 -1.77 14.60 12.11
N ALA A 105 -2.72 13.93 11.46
CA ALA A 105 -4.09 13.81 11.97
C ALA A 105 -4.12 13.10 13.33
N VAL A 106 -3.40 11.99 13.48
CA VAL A 106 -3.28 11.26 14.75
C VAL A 106 -2.54 12.08 15.81
N GLY A 107 -1.48 12.77 15.42
CA GLY A 107 -0.69 13.64 16.29
C GLY A 107 -1.51 14.79 16.88
N GLY A 108 -2.50 15.30 16.15
CA GLY A 108 -3.43 16.32 16.65
C GLY A 108 -4.30 15.88 17.83
N PHE A 109 -4.41 14.57 18.09
CA PHE A 109 -5.13 14.02 19.24
C PHE A 109 -4.21 13.68 20.43
N VAL A 110 -2.90 13.89 20.31
CA VAL A 110 -1.97 13.68 21.42
C VAL A 110 -2.08 14.86 22.40
N PRO A 111 -2.24 14.62 23.71
CA PRO A 111 -2.42 15.69 24.68
C PRO A 111 -1.17 16.58 24.76
N VAL A 112 -1.40 17.88 24.96
CA VAL A 112 -0.33 18.86 25.21
C VAL A 112 0.27 18.60 26.57
N ILE A 113 1.60 18.62 26.66
CA ILE A 113 2.32 18.43 27.93
C ILE A 113 2.17 19.73 28.75
N PRO A 114 1.58 19.68 29.95
CA PRO A 114 1.50 20.86 30.81
C PRO A 114 2.92 21.28 31.26
N PRO A 115 3.17 22.57 31.50
CA PRO A 115 4.48 23.05 31.96
C PRO A 115 4.88 22.35 33.27
N GLY A 116 6.03 21.67 33.26
CA GLY A 116 6.54 20.86 34.39
C GLY A 116 5.98 19.44 34.48
N GLY A 117 5.08 19.02 33.57
CA GLY A 117 4.54 17.67 33.52
C GLY A 117 5.47 16.65 32.85
N SER A 118 5.33 15.37 33.21
CA SER A 118 6.06 14.30 32.54
C SER A 118 5.54 14.08 31.10
N PRO A 119 6.43 13.90 30.11
CA PRO A 119 6.06 13.58 28.73
C PRO A 119 5.51 12.15 28.56
N ASP A 120 5.67 11.27 29.56
CA ASP A 120 5.42 9.83 29.42
C ASP A 120 3.98 9.50 29.04
N HIS A 121 3.02 10.26 29.60
CA HIS A 121 1.61 10.07 29.31
C HIS A 121 1.27 10.43 27.86
N ALA A 122 1.76 11.57 27.37
CA ALA A 122 1.57 12.01 25.99
C ALA A 122 2.22 11.02 25.00
N ILE A 123 3.42 10.52 25.32
CA ILE A 123 4.12 9.49 24.55
C ILE A 123 3.30 8.19 24.50
N ALA A 124 2.77 7.73 25.63
CA ALA A 124 1.98 6.50 25.70
C ALA A 124 0.69 6.60 24.86
N VAL A 125 -0.03 7.72 24.97
CA VAL A 125 -1.24 7.99 24.17
C VAL A 125 -0.89 8.08 22.68
N GLY A 126 0.19 8.76 22.33
CA GLY A 126 0.66 8.85 20.94
C GLY A 126 1.02 7.49 20.34
N VAL A 127 1.69 6.62 21.10
CA VAL A 127 2.01 5.25 20.65
C VAL A 127 0.75 4.41 20.46
N ARG A 128 -0.22 4.51 21.38
CA ARG A 128 -1.53 3.85 21.25
C ARG A 128 -2.22 4.26 19.96
N LEU A 129 -2.49 5.55 19.80
CA LEU A 129 -3.22 6.08 18.64
C LEU A 129 -2.49 5.78 17.32
N ALA A 130 -1.16 5.92 17.29
CA ALA A 130 -0.38 5.59 16.11
C ALA A 130 -0.49 4.09 15.75
N THR A 131 -0.54 3.20 16.73
CA THR A 131 -0.55 1.75 16.49
C THR A 131 -1.95 1.21 16.19
N THR A 132 -2.98 1.71 16.89
CA THR A 132 -4.36 1.20 16.77
C THR A 132 -5.19 1.91 15.71
N VAL A 133 -4.84 3.15 15.34
CA VAL A 133 -5.59 3.95 14.36
C VAL A 133 -4.68 4.36 13.19
N GLY A 134 -3.57 5.04 13.48
CA GLY A 134 -2.72 5.62 12.44
C GLY A 134 -2.14 4.59 11.47
N LEU A 135 -1.56 3.52 12.01
CA LEU A 135 -0.92 2.48 11.21
C LEU A 135 -1.93 1.67 10.40
N PRO A 136 -3.09 1.22 10.95
CA PRO A 136 -4.15 0.62 10.15
C PRO A 136 -4.63 1.47 8.98
N VAL A 137 -4.96 2.75 9.24
CA VAL A 137 -5.43 3.67 8.20
C VAL A 137 -4.34 3.87 7.13
N SER A 138 -3.09 4.04 7.54
CA SER A 138 -1.95 4.15 6.62
C SER A 138 -1.82 2.91 5.72
N LEU A 139 -1.90 1.70 6.29
CA LEU A 139 -1.78 0.45 5.53
C LEU A 139 -2.93 0.27 4.53
N ILE A 140 -4.15 0.70 4.86
CA ILE A 140 -5.30 0.66 3.94
C ILE A 140 -5.04 1.59 2.74
N LEU A 141 -4.62 2.84 3.00
CA LEU A 141 -4.29 3.81 1.95
C LEU A 141 -3.15 3.30 1.06
N ILE A 142 -2.10 2.77 1.68
CA ILE A 142 -0.94 2.20 0.98
C ILE A 142 -1.33 0.96 0.17
N GLY A 143 -2.24 0.12 0.66
CA GLY A 143 -2.81 -0.98 -0.11
C GLY A 143 -3.52 -0.49 -1.39
N GLY A 144 -4.24 0.63 -1.31
CA GLY A 144 -4.81 1.32 -2.46
C GLY A 144 -3.76 1.82 -3.45
N LEU A 145 -2.68 2.45 -2.95
CA LEU A 145 -1.53 2.85 -3.78
C LEU A 145 -0.84 1.64 -4.44
N GLY A 146 -0.76 0.51 -3.73
CA GLY A 146 -0.30 -0.76 -4.28
C GLY A 146 -1.12 -1.20 -5.48
N ARG A 147 -2.47 -1.11 -5.40
CA ARG A 147 -3.35 -1.43 -6.53
C ARG A 147 -3.15 -0.50 -7.72
N LEU A 148 -2.97 0.81 -7.48
CA LEU A 148 -2.62 1.77 -8.53
C LEU A 148 -1.26 1.47 -9.15
N SER A 149 -0.29 1.01 -8.36
CA SER A 149 1.02 0.63 -8.87
C SER A 149 0.95 -0.56 -9.84
N ALA A 150 -0.10 -1.41 -9.76
CA ALA A 150 -0.28 -2.52 -10.69
C ALA A 150 -0.53 -2.06 -12.13
N THR A 151 -1.27 -0.96 -12.31
CA THR A 151 -1.52 -0.37 -13.64
C THR A 151 -0.35 0.50 -14.09
N TRP A 152 0.36 1.15 -13.17
CA TRP A 152 1.41 2.12 -13.49
C TRP A 152 2.79 1.49 -13.69
N LEU A 153 3.08 0.39 -12.99
CA LEU A 153 4.37 -0.32 -12.99
C LEU A 153 4.22 -1.71 -13.66
N THR A 154 4.12 -1.71 -15.00
CA THR A 154 4.12 -2.91 -15.85
C THR A 154 5.55 -3.42 -16.12
N VAL A 155 6.33 -3.60 -15.04
CA VAL A 155 7.73 -4.06 -15.11
C VAL A 155 7.90 -5.50 -14.62
N ARG A 156 8.98 -6.14 -15.09
CA ARG A 156 9.35 -7.54 -14.79
C ARG A 156 9.62 -7.79 -13.30
N ARG A 157 10.13 -6.80 -12.56
CA ARG A 157 10.46 -6.90 -11.12
C ARG A 157 9.85 -5.74 -10.32
N PRO A 158 8.52 -5.72 -10.13
CA PRO A 158 7.83 -4.62 -9.44
C PRO A 158 8.27 -4.51 -7.97
N PHE A 159 8.51 -5.64 -7.29
CA PHE A 159 8.83 -5.65 -5.86
C PHE A 159 10.13 -4.93 -5.50
N ARG A 160 11.12 -4.90 -6.40
CA ARG A 160 12.34 -4.11 -6.20
C ARG A 160 12.04 -2.62 -6.09
N TRP A 161 11.15 -2.13 -6.96
CA TRP A 161 10.74 -0.73 -6.97
C TRP A 161 9.80 -0.40 -5.82
N LEU A 162 8.88 -1.32 -5.49
CA LEU A 162 8.01 -1.15 -4.32
C LEU A 162 8.81 -1.14 -3.01
N GLY A 163 9.88 -1.94 -2.90
CA GLY A 163 10.81 -1.90 -1.78
C GLY A 163 11.53 -0.56 -1.67
N LEU A 164 11.97 -0.01 -2.79
CA LEU A 164 12.58 1.33 -2.82
C LEU A 164 11.58 2.42 -2.43
N ILE A 165 10.34 2.35 -2.93
CA ILE A 165 9.25 3.26 -2.57
C ILE A 165 8.94 3.19 -1.07
N SER A 166 8.87 1.99 -0.49
CA SER A 166 8.59 1.82 0.95
C SER A 166 9.69 2.36 1.85
N ALA A 167 10.94 2.40 1.39
CA ALA A 167 12.06 2.91 2.17
C ALA A 167 12.06 4.46 2.26
N VAL A 168 11.41 5.15 1.32
CA VAL A 168 11.44 6.63 1.26
C VAL A 168 10.92 7.28 2.54
N PRO A 169 9.74 6.91 3.10
CA PRO A 169 9.29 7.50 4.36
C PRO A 169 10.28 7.31 5.51
N ALA A 170 10.92 6.14 5.61
CA ALA A 170 11.92 5.87 6.65
C ALA A 170 13.16 6.73 6.48
N LEU A 171 13.68 6.87 5.26
CA LEU A 171 14.83 7.70 4.96
C LEU A 171 14.55 9.18 5.26
N VAL A 172 13.37 9.68 4.87
CA VAL A 172 12.97 11.06 5.17
C VAL A 172 12.84 11.25 6.68
N SER A 173 12.23 10.32 7.40
CA SER A 173 12.11 10.40 8.86
C SER A 173 13.48 10.40 9.55
N LEU A 174 14.44 9.61 9.07
CA LEU A 174 15.80 9.59 9.61
C LEU A 174 16.55 10.90 9.31
N ALA A 175 16.39 11.44 8.10
CA ALA A 175 17.00 12.71 7.71
C ALA A 175 16.44 13.90 8.50
N LEU A 176 15.15 13.88 8.83
CA LEU A 176 14.48 14.93 9.62
C LEU A 176 14.67 14.76 11.12
N HIS A 177 15.16 13.61 11.59
CA HIS A 177 15.35 13.34 13.02
C HIS A 177 16.19 14.40 13.76
N PRO A 178 17.39 14.83 13.29
CA PRO A 178 18.16 15.86 13.98
C PRO A 178 17.43 17.21 14.05
N ILE A 179 16.67 17.55 13.02
CA ILE A 179 15.86 18.77 12.97
C ILE A 179 14.74 18.69 14.01
N ALA A 180 14.08 17.54 14.13
CA ALA A 180 13.04 17.31 15.14
C ALA A 180 13.58 17.37 16.57
N VAL A 181 14.78 16.82 16.81
CA VAL A 181 15.48 16.92 18.11
C VAL A 181 15.76 18.38 18.46
N ALA A 182 16.37 19.13 17.53
CA ALA A 182 16.68 20.55 17.74
C ALA A 182 15.41 21.39 17.97
N PHE A 183 14.36 21.12 17.20
CA PHE A 183 13.07 21.79 17.35
C PHE A 183 12.46 21.52 18.73
N SER A 184 12.47 20.28 19.19
CA SER A 184 11.95 19.90 20.51
C SER A 184 12.73 20.55 21.65
N ALA A 185 14.06 20.58 21.57
CA ALA A 185 14.89 21.25 22.55
C ALA A 185 14.57 22.75 22.65
N ASN A 186 14.34 23.41 21.51
CA ASN A 186 14.07 24.85 21.46
C ASN A 186 12.65 25.24 21.88
N HIS A 187 11.67 24.35 21.68
CA HIS A 187 10.24 24.66 21.90
C HIS A 187 9.63 23.90 23.09
N GLY A 188 10.43 23.16 23.85
CA GLY A 188 9.95 22.39 25.01
C GLY A 188 8.91 21.33 24.64
N THR A 189 8.93 20.84 23.39
CA THR A 189 8.00 19.80 22.94
C THR A 189 8.55 18.41 23.24
N THR A 190 7.73 17.38 23.10
CA THR A 190 8.10 16.00 23.39
C THR A 190 9.35 15.58 22.59
N PRO A 191 10.45 15.18 23.26
CA PRO A 191 11.66 14.79 22.55
C PRO A 191 11.39 13.53 21.72
N PRO A 192 11.82 13.50 20.45
CA PRO A 192 11.75 12.27 19.67
C PRO A 192 12.65 11.22 20.36
N ARG A 193 12.15 9.98 20.43
CA ARG A 193 12.91 8.87 21.02
C ARG A 193 14.24 8.65 20.28
N GLY A 194 15.25 8.16 21.00
CA GLY A 194 16.57 7.91 20.44
C GLY A 194 16.54 7.04 19.18
N LEU A 195 17.49 7.28 18.26
CA LEU A 195 17.60 6.52 17.01
C LEU A 195 17.71 5.01 17.24
N ALA A 196 18.44 4.58 18.27
CA ALA A 196 18.59 3.17 18.62
C ALA A 196 17.25 2.50 18.98
N GLU A 197 16.31 3.23 19.57
CA GLU A 197 14.99 2.72 19.93
C GLU A 197 13.99 2.82 18.78
N THR A 198 14.13 3.82 17.92
CA THR A 198 13.20 4.08 16.82
C THR A 198 13.55 3.32 15.55
N ALA A 199 14.84 3.12 15.25
CA ALA A 199 15.28 2.47 14.02
C ALA A 199 14.73 1.05 13.83
N PRO A 200 14.70 0.16 14.86
CA PRO A 200 14.10 -1.16 14.72
C PRO A 200 12.61 -1.08 14.37
N ARG A 201 11.87 -0.19 15.04
CA ARG A 201 10.44 0.02 14.77
C ARG A 201 10.22 0.55 13.36
N THR A 202 11.01 1.53 12.93
CA THR A 202 10.96 2.11 11.58
C THR A 202 11.23 1.04 10.52
N ALA A 203 12.18 0.14 10.74
CA ALA A 203 12.45 -0.98 9.84
C ALA A 203 11.23 -1.91 9.72
N VAL A 204 10.60 -2.29 10.85
CA VAL A 204 9.39 -3.12 10.86
C VAL A 204 8.23 -2.43 10.11
N VAL A 205 8.01 -1.15 10.37
CA VAL A 205 6.96 -0.37 9.67
C VAL A 205 7.27 -0.27 8.18
N THR A 206 8.52 -0.11 7.79
CA THR A 206 8.95 -0.11 6.38
C THR A 206 8.60 -1.43 5.70
N VAL A 207 8.84 -2.56 6.36
CA VAL A 207 8.45 -3.89 5.86
C VAL A 207 6.94 -4.00 5.71
N LEU A 208 6.16 -3.47 6.65
CA LEU A 208 4.69 -3.45 6.54
C LEU A 208 4.20 -2.59 5.36
N ILE A 209 4.77 -1.40 5.18
CA ILE A 209 4.46 -0.52 4.04
C ILE A 209 4.78 -1.27 2.73
N PHE A 210 5.94 -1.91 2.65
CA PHE A 210 6.31 -2.76 1.51
C PHE A 210 5.27 -3.86 1.27
N CYS A 211 4.88 -4.60 2.31
CA CYS A 211 3.92 -5.69 2.18
C CYS A 211 2.55 -5.19 1.73
N ALA A 212 2.08 -4.06 2.25
CA ALA A 212 0.82 -3.44 1.83
C ALA A 212 0.87 -3.01 0.35
N LEU A 213 1.96 -2.38 -0.09
CA LEU A 213 2.19 -2.05 -1.50
C LEU A 213 2.21 -3.30 -2.38
N ALA A 214 2.92 -4.35 -1.95
CA ALA A 214 3.09 -5.59 -2.70
C ALA A 214 1.78 -6.38 -2.82
N LEU A 215 1.03 -6.54 -1.72
CA LEU A 215 -0.30 -7.16 -1.73
C LEU A 215 -1.28 -6.36 -2.60
N GLY A 216 -1.28 -5.03 -2.47
CA GLY A 216 -2.08 -4.17 -3.33
C GLY A 216 -1.73 -4.36 -4.81
N ASN A 217 -0.44 -4.44 -5.15
CA ASN A 217 0.02 -4.66 -6.52
C ASN A 217 -0.42 -6.02 -7.07
N LEU A 218 -0.26 -7.09 -6.29
CA LEU A 218 -0.70 -8.44 -6.66
C LEU A 218 -2.20 -8.49 -6.91
N ASN A 219 -3.00 -7.94 -6.00
CA ASN A 219 -4.47 -7.86 -6.15
C ASN A 219 -4.88 -7.02 -7.36
N GLY A 220 -4.20 -5.89 -7.58
CA GLY A 220 -4.41 -5.05 -8.75
C GLY A 220 -4.18 -5.83 -10.04
N ARG A 221 -3.08 -6.58 -10.14
CA ARG A 221 -2.76 -7.42 -11.30
C ARG A 221 -3.77 -8.54 -11.52
N ALA A 222 -4.16 -9.25 -10.46
CA ALA A 222 -5.20 -10.28 -10.54
C ALA A 222 -6.52 -9.72 -11.07
N SER A 223 -6.91 -8.52 -10.62
CA SER A 223 -8.11 -7.85 -11.09
C SER A 223 -8.05 -7.44 -12.57
N LEU A 224 -6.88 -6.97 -13.04
CA LEU A 224 -6.66 -6.61 -14.45
C LEU A 224 -6.69 -7.85 -15.34
N ARG A 225 -6.09 -8.97 -14.92
CA ARG A 225 -6.14 -10.26 -15.63
C ARG A 225 -7.57 -10.75 -15.79
N ARG A 226 -8.35 -10.75 -14.70
CA ARG A 226 -9.76 -11.14 -14.74
C ARG A 226 -10.60 -10.25 -15.66
N ARG A 227 -10.28 -8.95 -15.75
CA ARG A 227 -10.94 -8.04 -16.70
C ARG A 227 -10.56 -8.35 -18.15
N ALA A 228 -9.28 -8.54 -18.45
CA ALA A 228 -8.83 -8.89 -19.80
C ALA A 228 -9.47 -10.20 -20.29
N ALA A 229 -9.47 -11.26 -19.48
CA ALA A 229 -10.09 -12.54 -19.83
C ALA A 229 -11.61 -12.43 -20.10
N ARG A 230 -12.31 -11.51 -19.42
CA ARG A 230 -13.73 -11.25 -19.69
C ARG A 230 -13.95 -10.50 -21.00
N THR A 231 -13.08 -9.55 -21.33
CA THR A 231 -13.16 -8.79 -22.58
C THR A 231 -12.85 -9.69 -23.79
N ASP A 232 -11.82 -10.53 -23.70
CA ASP A 232 -11.47 -11.48 -24.76
C ASP A 232 -12.58 -12.54 -24.95
N GLY A 233 -13.17 -13.03 -23.86
CA GLY A 233 -14.31 -13.93 -23.90
C GLY A 233 -15.61 -13.31 -24.41
N ALA A 234 -15.78 -11.98 -24.29
CA ALA A 234 -16.91 -11.24 -24.84
C ALA A 234 -16.77 -11.02 -26.36
N HIS A 235 -15.55 -10.81 -26.86
CA HIS A 235 -15.28 -10.72 -28.30
C HIS A 235 -15.49 -12.06 -29.02
N LEU A 236 -15.23 -13.19 -28.36
CA LEU A 236 -15.52 -14.53 -28.89
C LEU A 236 -17.00 -14.93 -28.78
N ARG A 237 -17.85 -14.11 -28.15
CA ARG A 237 -19.29 -14.34 -27.98
C ARG A 237 -20.13 -13.18 -28.54
N SER A 238 -19.68 -12.51 -29.60
CA SER A 238 -20.56 -11.64 -30.40
C SER A 238 -21.21 -12.48 -31.50
N PRO A 239 -22.48 -12.89 -31.38
CA PRO A 239 -23.21 -13.53 -32.47
C PRO A 239 -23.78 -12.39 -33.31
N GLY A 240 -23.02 -11.90 -34.29
CA GLY A 240 -23.46 -10.73 -35.06
C GLY A 240 -22.56 -10.25 -36.19
N ALA A 241 -21.53 -10.99 -36.59
CA ALA A 241 -21.00 -10.87 -37.95
C ALA A 241 -21.80 -11.84 -38.82
N VAL A 242 -22.99 -11.40 -39.24
CA VAL A 242 -23.75 -12.05 -40.29
C VAL A 242 -22.84 -12.09 -41.53
N ASP A 243 -22.57 -13.31 -42.00
CA ASP A 243 -22.05 -13.59 -43.32
C ASP A 243 -22.87 -12.81 -44.35
N ALA A 244 -22.31 -11.70 -44.84
CA ALA A 244 -22.74 -11.13 -46.10
C ALA A 244 -22.29 -12.11 -47.17
N GLY A 245 -23.22 -12.99 -47.55
CA GLY A 245 -23.03 -14.06 -48.50
C GLY A 245 -22.28 -13.61 -49.75
N GLU A 246 -21.14 -14.24 -49.96
CA GLU A 246 -20.46 -14.35 -51.22
C GLU A 246 -21.42 -15.06 -52.20
N ALA A 247 -22.13 -14.26 -53.01
CA ALA A 247 -22.95 -14.77 -54.09
C ALA A 247 -22.03 -15.31 -55.19
N THR A 248 -21.67 -16.59 -55.09
CA THR A 248 -21.12 -17.38 -56.18
C THR A 248 -22.16 -17.45 -57.31
N GLY A 249 -21.97 -16.66 -58.35
CA GLY A 249 -22.68 -16.81 -59.63
C GLY A 249 -22.16 -18.02 -60.41
N PRO A 250 -23.03 -18.83 -61.02
CA PRO A 250 -22.64 -20.06 -61.70
C PRO A 250 -21.94 -19.81 -63.04
N ASN A 251 -20.92 -20.62 -63.29
CA ASN A 251 -20.24 -20.82 -64.57
C ASN A 251 -21.23 -20.99 -65.74
N ALA A 252 -21.08 -20.16 -66.76
CA ALA A 252 -21.55 -20.46 -68.11
C ALA A 252 -20.45 -20.12 -69.14
N ARG A 253 -19.80 -21.17 -69.64
CA ARG A 253 -19.30 -21.29 -71.03
C ARG A 253 -20.05 -22.48 -71.62
N PRO A 254 -20.57 -22.42 -72.86
CA PRO A 254 -19.80 -22.32 -74.11
C PRO A 254 -20.39 -21.21 -75.03
N SER A 255 -19.79 -20.74 -76.12
CA SER A 255 -18.87 -21.27 -77.13
C SER A 255 -18.06 -20.12 -77.73
#